data_AF-A0A9X2KZC3-F1
#
_entry.id   AF-A0A9X2KZC3-F1
#
_cell.length_a   1.000
_cell.length_b   1.000
_cell.length_c   1.000
_cell.angle_alpha   90.00
_cell.angle_beta   90.00
_cell.angle_gamma   90.00
#
_symmetry.space_group_name_H-M   'P 1'
#
loop_
_entity.id
_entity.type
_entity.pdbx_description
1 polymer ?
#
loop_
_entity_poly.entity_id
_entity_poly.type
_entity_poly.pdbx_seq_one_letter_code
_entity_poly.pdbx_strand_id
1 'polypeptide(L)' 'MNNEEVDQRPERNKWNLILGILFIGYGSYRLYQNSQSPDTETFSYVLAIGFVLFGIYDLYKYFGTR' A
#
# COMPACT_ATOMS: atom_id res chain seq x y z
N MET A 1 25.39 -4.35 35.46
CA MET A 1 24.16 -4.09 34.69
C MET A 1 24.59 -3.82 33.27
N ASN A 2 24.49 -4.80 32.38
CA ASN A 2 24.83 -4.61 30.97
C ASN A 2 23.59 -4.06 30.29
N ASN A 3 23.71 -2.83 29.78
CA ASN A 3 22.67 -2.22 28.96
C ASN A 3 22.76 -2.88 27.59
N GLU A 4 21.89 -3.85 27.36
CA GLU A 4 21.64 -4.39 26.03
C GLU A 4 21.02 -3.27 25.22
N GLU A 5 21.84 -2.57 24.45
CA GLU A 5 21.39 -1.65 23.41
C GLU A 5 20.57 -2.48 22.43
N VAL A 6 19.24 -2.41 22.57
CA VAL A 6 18.30 -2.97 21.61
C VAL A 6 18.53 -2.22 20.32
N ASP A 7 19.37 -2.81 19.47
CA ASP A 7 19.69 -2.35 18.14
C ASP A 7 18.41 -2.37 17.31
N GLN A 8 17.65 -1.26 17.39
CA GLN A 8 16.51 -0.96 16.53
C GLN A 8 17.03 -0.65 15.14
N ARG A 9 17.71 -1.61 14.51
CA ARG A 9 17.88 -1.56 13.06
C ARG A 9 16.46 -1.45 12.50
N PRO A 10 16.19 -0.52 11.58
CA PRO A 10 14.92 -0.49 10.88
C PRO A 10 14.81 -1.84 10.16
N GLU A 11 14.16 -2.80 10.81
CA GLU A 11 13.85 -4.08 10.22
C GLU A 11 13.08 -3.74 8.96
N ARG A 12 13.60 -4.18 7.81
CA ARG A 12 12.99 -3.89 6.51
C ARG A 12 11.60 -4.53 6.55
N ASN A 13 10.61 -3.72 6.93
CA ASN A 13 9.26 -4.18 7.23
C ASN A 13 8.63 -4.68 5.94
N LYS A 14 8.75 -5.98 5.69
CA LYS A 14 8.08 -6.70 4.59
C LYS A 14 6.57 -6.51 4.67
N TRP A 15 6.04 -6.15 5.85
CA TRP A 15 4.67 -5.72 6.09
C TRP A 15 4.22 -4.55 5.20
N ASN A 16 5.08 -3.55 4.96
CA ASN A 16 4.76 -2.45 4.04
C ASN A 16 4.62 -2.97 2.61
N LEU A 17 5.50 -3.87 2.18
CA LEU A 17 5.38 -4.47 0.85
C LEU A 17 4.11 -5.30 0.70
N ILE A 18 3.75 -6.09 1.71
CA ILE A 18 2.49 -6.88 1.71
C ILE A 18 1.28 -5.94 1.66
N LEU A 19 1.26 -4.89 2.47
CA LEU A 19 0.19 -3.88 2.47
C LEU A 19 0.09 -3.15 1.12
N GLY A 20 1.22 -2.75 0.53
CA GLY A 20 1.26 -2.11 -0.77
C GLY A 20 0.68 -3.01 -1.88
N ILE A 21 1.05 -4.29 -1.91
CA ILE A 21 0.49 -5.27 -2.85
C ILE A 21 -1.02 -5.46 -2.62
N LEU A 22 -1.45 -5.56 -1.35
CA LEU A 22 -2.87 -5.66 -1.01
C LEU A 22 -3.66 -4.43 -1.46
N PHE A 23 -3.12 -3.23 -1.27
CA PHE A 23 -3.75 -1.98 -1.70
C PHE A 23 -3.81 -1.84 -3.22
N ILE A 24 -2.75 -2.24 -3.94
CA ILE A 24 -2.78 -2.26 -5.41
C ILE A 24 -3.83 -3.27 -5.90
N GLY A 25 -3.84 -4.50 -5.37
CA GLY A 25 -4.77 -5.55 -5.78
C GLY A 25 -6.23 -5.16 -5.50
N TYR A 26 -6.52 -4.75 -4.27
CA TYR A 26 -7.86 -4.33 -3.86
C TYR A 26 -8.30 -3.05 -4.58
N GLY A 27 -7.41 -2.05 -4.68
CA GLY A 27 -7.67 -0.79 -5.38
C GLY A 27 -7.93 -1.00 -6.86
N SER A 28 -7.16 -1.85 -7.54
CA SER A 28 -7.37 -2.20 -8.95
C SER A 28 -8.67 -2.97 -9.17
N TYR A 29 -8.98 -3.93 -8.29
CA TYR A 29 -10.24 -4.67 -8.34
C TYR A 29 -11.46 -3.75 -8.14
N ARG A 30 -11.38 -2.86 -7.15
CA ARG A 30 -12.41 -1.85 -6.88
C ARG A 30 -12.56 -0.89 -8.06
N LEU A 31 -11.46 -0.43 -8.65
CA LEU A 31 -11.47 0.44 -9.83
C LEU A 31 -12.14 -0.24 -11.03
N TYR A 32 -11.86 -1.53 -11.23
CA TYR A 32 -12.49 -2.34 -12.29
C TYR A 32 -14.00 -2.49 -12.07
N GLN A 33 -14.44 -2.81 -10.85
CA GLN A 33 -15.87 -2.86 -10.52
C GLN A 33 -16.55 -1.50 -10.71
N ASN A 34 -15.92 -0.42 -10.24
CA ASN A 34 -16.46 0.93 -10.37
C ASN A 34 -16.59 1.35 -11.84
N SER A 35 -15.68 0.89 -12.70
CA SER A 35 -15.75 1.19 -14.14
C SER A 35 -16.90 0.47 -14.84
N GLN A 36 -17.43 -0.61 -14.26
CA GLN A 36 -18.55 -1.37 -14.82
C GLN A 36 -19.90 -0.99 -14.21
N SER A 37 -19.90 -0.32 -13.07
CA SER A 37 -21.11 0.06 -12.35
C SER A 37 -21.35 1.57 -12.49
N PRO A 38 -22.38 2.01 -13.25
CA PRO A 38 -22.67 3.43 -13.45
C PRO A 38 -23.11 4.16 -12.16
N ASP A 39 -23.55 3.41 -11.14
CA ASP A 39 -24.02 3.97 -9.86
C ASP A 39 -22.91 4.11 -8.81
N THR A 40 -21.65 3.94 -9.22
CA THR A 40 -20.58 3.92 -8.23
C THR A 40 -20.33 5.31 -7.65
N GLU A 41 -20.42 5.42 -6.32
CA GLU A 41 -20.16 6.67 -5.63
C GLU A 41 -18.74 7.18 -5.90
N THR A 42 -18.64 8.46 -6.25
CA THR A 42 -17.39 9.20 -6.49
C THR A 42 -16.37 8.99 -5.38
N PHE A 43 -16.83 8.84 -4.13
CA PHE A 43 -15.99 8.54 -2.97
C PHE A 43 -15.22 7.21 -3.12
N SER A 44 -15.89 6.13 -3.53
CA SER A 44 -15.23 4.83 -3.78
C SER A 44 -14.18 4.94 -4.89
N TYR A 45 -14.40 5.79 -5.90
CA TYR A 45 -13.48 5.99 -7.01
C TYR A 45 -12.21 6.75 -6.56
N VAL A 46 -12.38 7.85 -5.83
CA VAL A 46 -11.26 8.63 -5.26
C VAL A 46 -10.42 7.76 -4.32
N LEU A 47 -11.08 6.95 -3.50
CA LEU A 47 -10.44 6.07 -2.52
C LEU A 47 -9.67 4.92 -3.20
N ALA A 48 -10.21 4.35 -4.28
CA ALA A 48 -9.52 3.37 -5.10
C ALA A 48 -8.24 3.94 -5.74
N ILE A 49 -8.31 5.16 -6.31
CA ILE A 49 -7.13 5.85 -6.86
C ILE A 49 -6.10 6.10 -5.76
N GLY A 50 -6.54 6.54 -4.57
CA GLY A 50 -5.67 6.74 -3.41
C GLY A 50 -4.92 5.47 -3.02
N PHE A 51 -5.61 4.33 -2.93
CA PHE A 51 -4.97 3.06 -2.61
C PHE A 51 -3.99 2.58 -3.68
N VAL A 52 -4.30 2.77 -4.96
CA VAL A 52 -3.37 2.40 -6.04
C VAL A 52 -2.11 3.26 -5.99
N LEU A 53 -2.24 4.58 -5.87
CA LEU A 53 -1.08 5.49 -5.77
C LEU A 53 -0.25 5.22 -4.51
N PHE A 54 -0.91 5.01 -3.37
CA PHE A 54 -0.24 4.71 -2.11
C PHE A 54 0.50 3.38 -2.17
N GLY A 55 -0.13 2.34 -2.72
CA GLY A 55 0.49 1.03 -2.87
C GLY A 55 1.68 1.05 -3.83
N ILE A 56 1.59 1.79 -4.95
CA ILE A 56 2.73 2.01 -5.86
C ILE A 56 3.86 2.74 -5.15
N TYR A 57 3.55 3.79 -4.38
CA TYR A 57 4.56 4.53 -3.62
C TYR A 57 5.28 3.65 -2.58
N ASP A 58 4.54 2.84 -1.82
CA ASP A 58 5.12 1.96 -0.81
C ASP A 58 5.96 0.85 -1.46
N LEU A 59 5.51 0.33 -2.62
CA LEU A 59 6.28 -0.60 -3.44
C LEU A 59 7.57 0.05 -3.96
N TYR A 60 7.48 1.27 -4.50
CA TYR A 60 8.62 2.02 -5.02
C TYR A 60 9.62 2.35 -3.92
N LYS A 61 9.16 2.73 -2.73
CA LYS A 61 9.98 2.97 -1.55
C LYS A 61 10.72 1.70 -1.12
N TYR A 62 10.04 0.55 -1.14
CA TYR A 62 10.64 -0.73 -0.77
C TYR A 62 11.74 -1.17 -1.75
N PHE A 63 11.51 -1.01 -3.06
CA PHE A 63 12.48 -1.42 -4.10
C PHE A 63 13.56 -0.36 -4.38
N GLY A 64 13.24 0.92 -4.24
CA GLY A 64 14.13 2.06 -4.46
C GLY A 64 15.06 2.37 -3.28
N THR A 65 14.71 1.90 -2.07
CA THR A 65 15.66 1.84 -0.93
C THR A 65 16.52 0.57 -1.06
N ARG A 66 17.32 0.51 -2.13
CA ARG A 66 18.49 -0.37 -2.25
C ARG A 66 19.75 0.41 -1.93
#